data_AF-A0AAW0G8G5-F1
#
_entry.id   AF-A0AAW0G8G5-F1
#
_cell.length_a   1.000
_cell.length_b   1.000
_cell.length_c   1.000
_cell.angle_alpha   90.00
_cell.angle_beta   90.00
_cell.angle_gamma   90.00
#
_symmetry.space_group_name_H-M   'P 1'
#
loop_
_entity.id
_entity.type
_entity.pdbx_description
1 polymer ?
#
loop_
_entity_poly.entity_id
_entity_poly.type
_entity_poly.pdbx_seq_one_letter_code
_entity_poly.pdbx_strand_id
1 'polypeptide(L)'
;MREAEDKGKRAKYPTTRIRIRFTDRTQLEKTFPSTDKIKSVYAFVRGCLREDVKPIKFVLYQTPPKRELKVSDPKVRDLSLYELHLAPSSIIHLKFLEESLNHVTIPAPLDPSVLERAEDLPIPPDPESNTASASSTPGPSSRPLTLGSATGTVKIPKWLKLPGKK
;
A
#
# COMPACT_ATOMS: atom_id res chain seq x y z
N MET A 1 -28.94 19.97 -0.82
CA MET A 1 -28.52 18.89 -1.74
C MET A 1 -27.12 18.32 -1.46
N ARG A 2 -26.18 19.09 -0.86
CA ARG A 2 -24.79 18.65 -0.62
C ARG A 2 -24.62 17.53 0.44
N GLU A 3 -25.33 17.60 1.57
CA GLU A 3 -25.20 16.60 2.65
C GLU A 3 -25.74 15.21 2.27
N ALA A 4 -26.77 15.14 1.43
CA ALA A 4 -27.35 13.86 0.99
C ALA A 4 -26.40 13.09 0.06
N GLU A 5 -25.70 13.80 -0.83
CA GLU A 5 -24.66 13.21 -1.67
C GLU A 5 -23.44 12.74 -0.88
N ASP A 6 -22.99 13.52 0.11
CA ASP A 6 -21.87 13.11 0.97
C ASP A 6 -22.23 11.92 1.86
N LYS A 7 -23.49 11.81 2.31
CA LYS A 7 -23.99 10.66 3.04
C LYS A 7 -24.04 9.40 2.16
N GLY A 8 -24.45 9.54 0.90
CA GLY A 8 -24.43 8.44 -0.08
C GLY A 8 -23.01 7.95 -0.40
N LYS A 9 -22.05 8.88 -0.54
CA LYS A 9 -20.65 8.52 -0.79
C LYS A 9 -19.96 7.89 0.43
N ARG A 10 -20.29 8.33 1.65
CA ARG A 10 -19.86 7.65 2.89
C ARG A 10 -20.44 6.25 3.03
N ALA A 11 -21.72 6.06 2.66
CA ALA A 11 -22.35 4.75 2.67
C ALA A 11 -21.67 3.77 1.69
N LYS A 12 -21.03 4.27 0.63
CA LYS A 12 -20.29 3.44 -0.33
C LYS A 12 -19.10 2.72 0.31
N TYR A 13 -18.45 3.34 1.29
CA TYR A 13 -17.27 2.78 1.97
C TYR A 13 -17.43 2.92 3.50
N PRO A 14 -18.21 2.04 4.15
CA PRO A 14 -18.47 2.12 5.59
C PRO A 14 -17.22 1.82 6.45
N THR A 15 -16.31 1.01 5.92
CA THR A 15 -15.06 0.61 6.57
C THR A 15 -13.85 1.00 5.71
N THR A 16 -12.74 1.28 6.38
CA THR A 16 -11.46 1.64 5.79
C THR A 16 -10.35 0.74 6.32
N ARG A 17 -9.55 0.15 5.43
CA ARG A 17 -8.41 -0.68 5.80
C ARG A 17 -7.12 0.13 5.77
N ILE A 18 -6.41 0.20 6.89
CA ILE A 18 -5.18 1.00 7.00
C ILE A 18 -4.01 0.06 7.23
N ARG A 19 -2.99 0.21 6.38
CA ARG A 19 -1.70 -0.46 6.50
C ARG A 19 -0.64 0.54 6.94
N ILE A 20 -0.06 0.33 8.11
CA ILE A 20 1.02 1.17 8.64
C ILE A 20 2.35 0.50 8.33
N ARG A 21 3.14 1.13 7.46
CA ARG A 21 4.44 0.62 7.01
C ARG A 21 5.57 1.22 7.84
N PHE A 22 6.41 0.36 8.39
CA PHE A 22 7.65 0.71 9.09
C PHE A 22 8.85 0.77 8.12
N THR A 23 9.98 1.24 8.63
CA THR A 23 11.23 1.41 7.87
C THR A 23 11.87 0.09 7.45
N ASP A 24 11.66 -0.97 8.22
CA ASP A 24 12.07 -2.35 7.95
C ASP A 24 11.13 -3.10 6.97
N ARG A 25 10.15 -2.38 6.40
CA ARG A 25 9.11 -2.88 5.48
C ARG A 25 8.02 -3.74 6.12
N THR A 26 8.05 -3.98 7.42
CA THR A 26 6.93 -4.61 8.13
C THR A 26 5.69 -3.71 8.07
N GLN A 27 4.51 -4.34 8.15
CA GLN A 27 3.24 -3.62 8.05
C GLN A 27 2.26 -4.09 9.12
N LEU A 28 1.63 -3.13 9.81
CA LEU A 28 0.45 -3.40 10.64
C LEU A 28 -0.80 -3.13 9.82
N GLU A 29 -1.67 -4.13 9.67
CA GLU A 29 -2.98 -3.98 9.03
C GLU A 29 -4.09 -3.94 10.08
N LYS A 30 -4.99 -2.96 9.96
CA LYS A 30 -6.24 -2.94 10.72
C LYS A 30 -7.37 -2.28 9.93
N THR A 31 -8.57 -2.80 10.12
CA THR A 31 -9.81 -2.20 9.60
C THR A 31 -10.42 -1.26 10.64
N PHE A 32 -10.76 -0.05 10.20
CA PHE A 32 -11.40 0.99 11.00
C PHE A 32 -12.73 1.39 10.36
N PRO A 33 -13.70 1.90 11.13
CA PRO A 33 -14.85 2.60 10.56
C PRO A 33 -14.40 3.83 9.76
N SER A 34 -15.00 4.11 8.60
CA SER A 34 -14.62 5.28 7.80
C SER A 34 -14.96 6.62 8.47
N THR A 35 -15.81 6.60 9.50
CA THR A 35 -16.18 7.74 10.35
C THR A 35 -15.15 8.03 11.45
N ASP A 36 -14.24 7.10 11.73
CA ASP A 36 -13.22 7.29 12.77
C ASP A 36 -12.27 8.44 12.43
N LYS A 37 -11.57 8.94 13.43
CA LYS A 37 -10.55 9.99 13.29
C LYS A 37 -9.16 9.39 13.22
N ILE A 38 -8.20 10.17 12.74
CA ILE A 38 -6.78 9.76 12.72
C ILE A 38 -6.24 9.38 14.12
N LYS A 39 -6.83 9.94 15.18
CA LYS A 39 -6.49 9.61 16.58
C LYS A 39 -6.62 8.12 16.89
N SER A 40 -7.65 7.44 16.36
CA SER A 40 -7.84 5.99 16.53
C SER A 40 -6.68 5.19 15.93
N VAL A 41 -6.15 5.63 14.79
CA VAL A 41 -5.00 5.00 14.13
C VAL A 41 -3.74 5.18 14.96
N TYR A 42 -3.50 6.39 15.49
CA TYR A 42 -2.38 6.65 16.39
C TYR A 42 -2.44 5.85 17.69
N ALA A 43 -3.63 5.69 18.26
CA ALA A 43 -3.83 4.89 19.46
C ALA A 43 -3.58 3.41 19.18
N PHE A 44 -4.06 2.90 18.04
CA PHE A 44 -3.78 1.54 17.59
C PHE A 44 -2.27 1.27 17.45
N VAL A 45 -1.56 2.14 16.70
CA VAL A 45 -0.12 1.98 16.52
C VAL A 45 0.59 2.00 17.87
N ARG A 46 0.27 2.94 18.76
CA ARG A 46 0.85 2.97 20.12
C ARG A 46 0.59 1.70 20.93
N GLY A 47 -0.59 1.10 20.79
CA GLY A 47 -0.93 -0.15 21.45
C GLY A 47 -0.10 -1.35 20.95
N CYS A 48 0.39 -1.30 19.71
CA CYS A 48 1.20 -2.36 19.11
C CYS A 48 2.72 -2.17 19.32
N LEU A 49 3.17 -1.01 19.82
CA LEU A 49 4.58 -0.76 20.11
C LEU A 49 4.98 -1.39 21.45
N ARG A 50 6.27 -1.73 21.57
CA ARG A 50 6.88 -2.15 22.85
C ARG A 50 6.81 -1.04 23.90
N GLU A 51 6.80 -1.41 25.17
CA GLU A 51 6.61 -0.48 26.29
C GLU A 51 7.67 0.63 26.38
N ASP A 52 8.92 0.31 26.03
CA ASP A 52 10.05 1.23 25.99
C ASP A 52 9.93 2.30 24.89
N VAL A 53 9.25 1.96 23.78
CA VAL A 53 9.10 2.85 22.62
C VAL A 53 7.76 3.60 22.61
N LYS A 54 6.75 3.14 23.37
CA LYS A 54 5.47 3.85 23.56
C LYS A 54 5.58 5.36 23.90
N PRO A 55 6.50 5.82 24.78
CA PRO A 55 6.63 7.25 25.08
C PRO A 55 7.23 8.08 23.94
N ILE A 56 7.89 7.43 22.98
CA ILE A 56 8.56 8.10 21.86
C ILE A 56 7.51 8.64 20.88
N LYS A 57 7.64 9.90 20.53
CA LYS A 57 6.73 10.55 19.57
C LYS A 57 7.03 10.06 18.16
N PHE A 58 5.98 9.78 17.39
CA PHE A 58 6.08 9.43 15.97
C PHE A 58 5.02 10.19 15.17
N VAL A 59 5.26 10.29 13.87
CA VAL A 59 4.39 10.94 12.89
C VAL A 59 4.01 9.92 11.81
N LEU A 60 2.73 9.92 11.46
CA LEU A 60 2.18 9.17 10.34
C LEU A 60 2.16 10.07 9.11
N TYR A 61 2.58 9.57 7.96
CA TYR A 61 2.64 10.35 6.73
C TYR A 61 2.33 9.51 5.48
N GLN A 62 1.91 10.19 4.41
CA GLN A 62 1.71 9.62 3.08
C GLN A 62 2.77 10.16 2.11
N THR A 63 3.12 9.38 1.10
CA THR A 63 4.03 9.77 0.02
C THR A 63 3.75 8.93 -1.23
N PRO A 64 3.78 9.50 -2.47
CA PRO A 64 3.84 10.92 -2.85
C PRO A 64 2.44 11.51 -3.21
N PRO A 65 2.13 12.80 -2.92
CA PRO A 65 2.96 13.84 -2.31
C PRO A 65 3.13 13.66 -0.79
N LYS A 66 4.20 14.23 -0.22
CA LYS A 66 4.47 14.13 1.22
C LYS A 66 3.40 14.89 2.01
N ARG A 67 2.54 14.16 2.72
CA ARG A 67 1.49 14.69 3.60
C ARG A 67 1.65 14.11 5.00
N GLU A 68 1.89 14.95 5.98
CA GLU A 68 1.98 14.55 7.39
C GLU A 68 0.59 14.59 8.03
N LEU A 69 0.22 13.54 8.76
CA LEU A 69 -1.08 13.38 9.39
C LEU A 69 -0.97 13.64 10.91
N LYS A 70 -0.54 14.84 11.31
CA LYS A 70 -0.31 15.15 12.73
C LYS A 70 -1.62 15.29 13.50
N VAL A 71 -1.67 14.73 14.70
CA VAL A 71 -2.81 14.90 15.64
C VAL A 71 -2.95 16.35 16.14
N SER A 72 -1.87 17.13 16.08
CA SER A 72 -1.88 18.54 16.45
C SER A 72 -2.63 19.42 15.44
N ASP A 73 -2.67 19.02 14.17
CA ASP A 73 -3.22 19.84 13.11
C ASP A 73 -4.77 19.73 13.10
N PRO A 74 -5.52 20.83 13.26
CA PRO A 74 -6.98 20.80 13.27
C PRO A 74 -7.56 20.26 11.95
N LYS A 75 -6.89 20.59 10.83
CA LYS A 75 -7.24 20.11 9.49
C LYS A 75 -7.09 18.60 9.32
N VAL A 76 -6.44 17.89 10.24
CA VAL A 76 -6.27 16.43 10.18
C VAL A 76 -7.05 15.76 11.31
N ARG A 77 -6.97 16.29 12.53
CA ARG A 77 -7.52 15.64 13.72
C ARG A 77 -9.05 15.67 13.79
N ASP A 78 -9.67 16.69 13.18
CA ASP A 78 -11.11 16.90 13.25
C ASP A 78 -11.83 16.21 12.08
N LEU A 79 -11.08 15.79 11.06
CA LEU A 79 -11.57 15.04 9.92
C LEU A 79 -11.61 13.53 10.20
N SER A 80 -12.59 12.89 9.57
CA SER A 80 -12.73 11.44 9.51
C SER A 80 -11.74 10.80 8.52
N LEU A 81 -11.48 9.49 8.64
CA LEU A 81 -10.66 8.72 7.71
C LEU A 81 -11.17 8.85 6.25
N TYR A 82 -12.49 8.92 6.08
CA TYR A 82 -13.11 9.19 4.79
C TYR A 82 -12.73 10.57 4.22
N GLU A 83 -12.91 11.64 5.01
CA GLU A 83 -12.57 13.02 4.61
C GLU A 83 -11.08 13.24 4.40
N LEU A 84 -10.24 12.45 5.09
CA LEU A 84 -8.79 12.43 4.86
C LEU A 84 -8.39 11.73 3.56
N HIS A 85 -9.33 11.15 2.82
CA HIS A 85 -9.11 10.33 1.63
C HIS A 85 -8.28 9.07 1.94
N LEU A 86 -8.50 8.47 3.12
CA LEU A 86 -7.88 7.19 3.51
C LEU A 86 -8.80 6.01 3.18
N ALA A 87 -10.10 6.26 3.02
CA ALA A 87 -11.08 5.26 2.58
C ALA A 87 -10.96 4.97 1.07
N PRO A 88 -11.16 3.73 0.62
CA PRO A 88 -11.49 2.52 1.38
C PRO A 88 -10.27 1.74 1.92
N SER A 89 -9.08 2.01 1.38
CA SER A 89 -7.84 1.39 1.82
C SER A 89 -6.68 2.36 1.60
N SER A 90 -5.77 2.44 2.57
CA SER A 90 -4.60 3.32 2.46
C SER A 90 -3.36 2.73 3.12
N ILE A 91 -2.20 3.05 2.55
CA ILE A 91 -0.89 2.75 3.12
C ILE A 91 -0.34 4.06 3.70
N ILE A 92 0.02 4.01 4.97
CA ILE A 92 0.56 5.13 5.72
C ILE A 92 1.92 4.73 6.23
N HIS A 93 2.91 5.61 6.12
CA HIS A 93 4.25 5.37 6.61
C HIS A 93 4.38 5.96 8.01
N LEU A 94 5.20 5.33 8.83
CA LEU A 94 5.53 5.79 10.17
C LEU A 94 6.98 6.30 10.20
N LYS A 95 7.20 7.45 10.83
CA LYS A 95 8.52 7.95 11.20
C LYS A 95 8.53 8.34 12.67
N PHE A 96 9.48 7.83 13.45
CA PHE A 96 9.75 8.27 14.81
C PHE A 96 10.44 9.64 14.80
N LEU A 97 10.21 10.43 15.85
CA LEU A 97 10.92 11.70 16.05
C LEU A 97 12.39 11.44 16.34
N GLU A 98 12.67 10.37 17.08
CA GLU A 98 14.02 9.89 17.31
C GLU A 98 14.58 9.25 16.02
N GLU A 99 15.66 9.81 15.48
CA GLU A 99 16.23 9.37 14.20
C GLU A 99 16.85 7.96 14.32
N SER A 100 17.33 7.60 15.52
CA SER A 100 17.91 6.29 15.83
C SER A 100 16.97 5.14 15.46
N LEU A 101 15.65 5.29 15.60
CA LEU A 101 14.65 4.24 15.34
C LEU A 101 14.19 4.17 13.88
N ASN A 102 14.66 5.07 13.02
CA ASN A 102 14.22 5.16 11.63
C ASN A 102 15.17 4.48 10.63
N HIS A 103 16.24 3.85 11.10
CA HIS A 103 17.16 3.13 10.21
C HIS A 103 16.53 1.84 9.67
N VAL A 104 16.86 1.50 8.42
CA VAL A 104 16.34 0.30 7.72
C VAL A 104 16.84 -1.00 8.35
N THR A 105 17.98 -0.96 9.04
CA THR A 105 18.58 -2.12 9.72
C THR A 105 17.96 -2.42 11.08
N ILE A 106 17.10 -1.54 11.58
CA ILE A 106 16.48 -1.69 12.90
C ILE A 106 15.08 -2.24 12.70
N PRO A 107 14.75 -3.38 13.33
CA PRO A 107 13.41 -3.97 13.22
C PRO A 107 12.37 -3.04 13.85
N ALA A 108 11.14 -3.12 13.36
CA ALA A 108 10.03 -2.36 13.91
C ALA A 108 9.88 -2.66 15.41
N PRO A 109 9.82 -1.64 16.27
CA PRO A 109 9.74 -1.82 17.73
C PRO A 109 8.31 -2.23 18.16
N LEU A 110 7.82 -3.33 17.61
CA LEU A 110 6.53 -3.93 17.87
C LEU A 110 6.59 -4.85 19.09
N ASP A 111 5.49 -4.91 19.82
CA ASP A 111 5.34 -5.84 20.93
C ASP A 111 5.55 -7.29 20.47
N PRO A 112 6.28 -8.14 21.22
CA PRO A 112 6.52 -9.53 20.84
C PRO A 112 5.24 -10.30 20.52
N SER A 113 4.16 -10.07 21.27
CA SER A 113 2.86 -10.73 21.07
C SER A 113 2.22 -10.36 19.73
N VAL A 114 2.57 -9.22 19.16
CA VAL A 114 2.12 -8.77 17.84
C VAL A 114 3.00 -9.39 16.75
N LEU A 115 4.32 -9.48 16.98
CA LEU A 115 5.26 -10.11 16.06
C LEU A 115 4.99 -11.61 15.87
N GLU A 116 4.55 -12.31 16.92
CA GLU A 116 4.16 -13.73 16.85
C GLU A 116 2.97 -13.98 15.91
N ARG A 117 2.17 -12.94 15.62
CA ARG A 117 1.02 -13.00 14.70
C ARG A 117 1.38 -12.53 13.29
N ALA A 118 2.65 -12.22 13.03
CA ALA A 118 3.08 -11.77 11.72
C ALA A 118 2.98 -12.92 10.71
N GLU A 119 2.35 -12.63 9.57
CA GLU A 119 2.25 -13.53 8.43
C GLU A 119 3.11 -12.97 7.28
N ASP A 120 3.74 -13.86 6.52
CA ASP A 120 4.49 -13.44 5.34
C ASP A 120 3.54 -13.02 4.22
N LEU A 121 3.94 -12.00 3.46
CA LEU A 121 3.13 -11.51 2.36
C LEU A 121 3.23 -12.49 1.18
N PRO A 122 2.12 -12.78 0.47
CA PRO A 122 2.16 -13.69 -0.66
C PRO A 122 3.12 -13.17 -1.73
N ILE A 123 3.98 -14.05 -2.22
CA ILE A 123 4.89 -13.75 -3.32
C ILE A 123 4.03 -13.41 -4.55
N PRO A 124 4.29 -12.28 -5.23
CA PRO A 124 3.57 -11.94 -6.45
C PRO A 124 3.71 -13.08 -7.47
N PRO A 125 2.64 -13.44 -8.20
CA PRO A 125 2.76 -14.44 -9.26
C PRO A 125 3.75 -13.97 -10.33
N ASP A 126 4.58 -14.89 -10.82
CA ASP A 126 5.53 -14.60 -11.88
C ASP A 126 4.79 -14.14 -13.16
N PRO A 127 5.27 -13.08 -13.84
CA PRO A 127 4.59 -12.54 -15.01
C PRO A 127 4.58 -13.50 -16.23
N GLU A 128 5.24 -14.67 -16.16
CA GLU A 128 5.38 -15.61 -17.28
C GLU A 128 4.73 -16.99 -17.07
N SER A 129 3.90 -17.19 -16.05
CA SER A 129 3.13 -18.45 -15.92
C SER A 129 1.72 -18.32 -16.49
N ASN A 130 1.64 -17.95 -17.78
CA ASN A 130 0.44 -18.14 -18.58
C ASN A 130 0.78 -19.09 -19.73
N THR A 131 0.87 -20.39 -19.44
CA THR A 131 0.85 -21.42 -20.48
C THR A 131 -0.07 -22.55 -20.07
N ALA A 132 -1.26 -22.51 -20.66
CA ALA A 132 -2.12 -23.63 -21.08
C ALA A 132 -2.70 -24.57 -20.00
N SER A 133 -3.91 -24.25 -19.56
CA SER A 133 -4.98 -25.26 -19.46
C SER A 133 -5.85 -25.18 -20.71
N ALA A 134 -5.61 -26.08 -21.68
CA ALA A 134 -6.61 -26.53 -22.66
C ALA A 134 -6.10 -27.77 -23.40
N SER A 135 -6.99 -28.74 -23.51
CA SER A 135 -6.87 -30.12 -23.96
C SER A 135 -6.58 -30.36 -25.46
N SER A 136 -5.91 -31.50 -25.72
CA SER A 136 -6.06 -32.45 -26.85
C SER A 136 -5.80 -32.01 -28.31
N THR A 137 -4.70 -32.50 -28.92
CA THR A 137 -4.65 -33.54 -30.00
C THR A 137 -3.23 -33.66 -30.62
N PRO A 138 -2.83 -34.82 -31.18
CA PRO A 138 -1.47 -35.07 -31.69
C PRO A 138 -1.35 -34.90 -33.21
N GLY A 139 -0.22 -34.37 -33.71
CA GLY A 139 0.13 -34.39 -35.14
C GLY A 139 1.53 -33.82 -35.43
N PRO A 140 2.27 -34.32 -36.44
CA PRO A 140 3.71 -34.54 -36.33
C PRO A 140 4.58 -33.68 -37.27
N SER A 141 5.89 -33.67 -36.99
CA SER A 141 7.02 -33.39 -37.91
C SER A 141 7.08 -31.96 -38.48
N SER A 142 8.20 -31.23 -38.54
CA SER A 142 9.59 -31.61 -38.70
C SER A 142 10.46 -30.39 -38.34
N ARG A 143 11.56 -30.62 -37.62
CA ARG A 143 12.74 -29.73 -37.56
C ARG A 143 13.38 -29.62 -38.97
N PRO A 144 14.13 -28.56 -39.34
CA PRO A 144 15.30 -28.17 -38.56
C PRO A 144 15.63 -26.68 -38.46
N LEU A 145 16.67 -26.46 -37.66
CA LEU A 145 17.34 -25.22 -37.28
C LEU A 145 17.90 -24.46 -38.48
N THR A 146 17.74 -23.13 -38.46
CA THR A 146 18.69 -22.21 -39.09
C THR A 146 18.83 -20.95 -38.22
N LEU A 147 20.07 -20.73 -37.78
CA LEU A 147 20.55 -19.51 -37.17
C LEU A 147 20.66 -18.45 -38.29
N GLY A 148 19.85 -17.39 -38.19
CA GLY A 148 19.80 -16.34 -39.20
C GLY A 148 19.27 -15.04 -38.60
N SER A 149 20.20 -14.13 -38.34
CA SER A 149 19.94 -12.73 -37.99
C SER A 149 19.07 -12.04 -39.05
N ALA A 150 17.89 -11.56 -38.67
CA ALA A 150 17.28 -10.33 -39.22
C ALA A 150 15.89 -10.03 -38.59
N THR A 151 15.67 -8.74 -38.33
CA THR A 151 14.41 -7.98 -38.40
C THR A 151 13.22 -8.37 -37.51
N GLY A 152 12.89 -7.49 -36.55
CA GLY A 152 11.60 -7.49 -35.87
C GLY A 152 11.30 -6.13 -35.27
N THR A 153 10.47 -5.34 -35.95
CA THR A 153 9.99 -4.04 -35.49
C THR A 153 9.34 -4.14 -34.12
N VAL A 154 9.89 -3.42 -33.14
CA VAL A 154 9.31 -3.30 -31.80
C VAL A 154 7.92 -2.65 -31.96
N LYS A 155 6.87 -3.42 -31.68
CA LYS A 155 5.49 -2.93 -31.67
C LYS A 155 5.32 -1.98 -30.49
N ILE A 156 5.57 -0.69 -30.74
CA ILE A 156 5.40 0.37 -29.74
C ILE A 156 3.91 0.44 -29.36
N PRO A 157 3.57 0.27 -28.08
CA PRO A 157 2.19 0.28 -27.62
C PRO A 157 1.56 1.67 -27.81
N LYS A 158 0.25 1.70 -28.11
CA LYS A 158 -0.48 2.89 -28.56
C LYS A 158 -0.46 4.10 -27.59
N TRP A 159 -0.08 3.92 -26.33
CA TRP A 159 0.08 5.02 -25.36
C TRP A 159 1.37 5.82 -25.55
N LEU A 160 2.37 5.27 -26.26
CA LEU A 160 3.67 5.88 -26.51
C LEU A 160 3.75 6.52 -27.91
N LYS A 161 2.68 7.22 -28.32
CA LYS A 161 2.70 8.10 -29.51
C LYS A 161 2.43 9.53 -29.08
N LEU A 162 3.50 10.30 -28.92
CA LEU A 162 3.46 11.75 -28.71
C LEU A 162 3.05 12.45 -30.03
N PRO A 163 2.12 13.42 -30.03
CA PRO A 163 1.84 14.23 -31.20
C PRO A 163 2.93 15.30 -31.39
N GLY A 164 3.77 15.14 -32.41
CA GLY A 164 4.74 16.14 -32.84
C GLY A 164 4.09 17.23 -33.70
N LYS A 165 4.21 18.48 -33.25
CA LYS A 165 3.93 19.71 -34.01
C LYS A 165 4.91 19.89 -35.17
N LYS A 166 4.41 20.12 -36.37
CA LYS A 166 4.61 21.34 -37.19
C LYS A 166 3.80 21.23 -38.48
#